data_AF-A0A8H7P328-F1
#
_entry.id   AF-A0A8H7P328-F1
#
_cell.length_a   1.000
_cell.length_b   1.000
_cell.length_c   1.000
_cell.angle_alpha   90.00
_cell.angle_beta   90.00
_cell.angle_gamma   90.00
#
_symmetry.space_group_name_H-M   'P 1'
#
loop_
_entity.id
_entity.type
_entity.pdbx_description
1 polymer ?
#
loop_
_entity_poly.entity_id
_entity_poly.type
_entity_poly.pdbx_seq_one_letter_code
_entity_poly.pdbx_strand_id
1 'polypeptide(L)'
;MSVYQATTSAPVNIACIKYWGKRDTKLILPTNSSLSVTLDQDHLRSTTTSRADPSFKKDRLWLNGVEEEIKDGGRMATCIKEMKRLRKEVEAKDSSLPKLSGYAVHICSRNNFPTAAGLASSASGFAALVSSLAALYALPATPSELSLIARQGSGSACRSLFGGFVAWQMGFKPDGSDSLAIEVAPREHWPDIHALICVVSDDKKGTSSTSGMQRTVETSALLQHRIAHVVPARMEAITAAILARDFDAFARITMQDSNQFHAVALDTDPPIFYMNDVSRAIIALIVEYNRVSVANGGKLKAAYTYDAGPNAVIYAPKENLKEIVELIINYFPQAEPFKDPFGLFGAAGVQGKVVDGFNPAVARPFGVGAVKGLIHTRVGDGPRVLGAGDGLLGADGLPRAD
;
A
#
# COMPACT_ATOMS: atom_id res chain seq x y z
N MET A 1 37.49 -9.02 3.21
CA MET A 1 36.70 -8.36 4.27
C MET A 1 35.28 -8.88 4.19
N SER A 2 34.65 -9.17 5.33
CA SER A 2 33.23 -9.57 5.34
C SER A 2 32.35 -8.39 4.90
N VAL A 3 31.46 -8.61 3.94
CA VAL A 3 30.48 -7.61 3.50
C VAL A 3 29.19 -7.83 4.30
N TYR A 4 28.80 -6.86 5.12
CA TYR A 4 27.55 -6.92 5.88
C TYR A 4 26.45 -6.21 5.08
N GLN A 5 25.67 -6.98 4.35
CA GLN A 5 24.63 -6.46 3.48
C GLN A 5 23.40 -7.38 3.49
N ALA A 6 22.22 -6.80 3.46
CA ALA A 6 20.98 -7.50 3.18
C ALA A 6 20.19 -6.77 2.10
N THR A 7 19.42 -7.53 1.32
CA THR A 7 18.49 -6.98 0.33
C THR A 7 17.13 -7.60 0.57
N THR A 8 16.09 -6.77 0.59
CA THR A 8 14.72 -7.23 0.74
C THR A 8 13.80 -6.52 -0.22
N SER A 9 12.75 -7.19 -0.69
CA SER A 9 11.59 -6.53 -1.25
C SER A 9 10.45 -6.43 -0.24
N ALA A 10 9.61 -5.40 -0.36
CA ALA A 10 8.36 -5.31 0.38
C ALA A 10 7.18 -4.93 -0.55
N PRO A 11 5.99 -5.47 -0.26
CA PRO A 11 4.79 -5.27 -1.06
C PRO A 11 4.15 -3.89 -0.83
N VAL A 12 3.40 -3.45 -1.82
CA VAL A 12 2.38 -2.40 -1.64
C VAL A 12 1.16 -3.01 -0.94
N ASN A 13 0.48 -2.23 -0.09
CA ASN A 13 -0.83 -2.60 0.45
C ASN A 13 -1.87 -1.52 0.09
N ILE A 14 -3.13 -1.92 -0.09
CA ILE A 14 -4.24 -1.01 -0.40
C ILE A 14 -5.31 -1.14 0.69
N ALA A 15 -5.67 -0.02 1.29
CA ALA A 15 -6.59 0.02 2.43
C ALA A 15 -8.05 -0.20 1.99
N CYS A 16 -8.74 -1.15 2.63
CA CYS A 16 -10.19 -1.30 2.55
C CYS A 16 -10.87 -0.43 3.62
N ILE A 17 -10.30 -0.38 4.82
CA ILE A 17 -10.66 0.58 5.87
C ILE A 17 -9.56 1.64 5.96
N LYS A 18 -9.91 2.90 5.70
CA LYS A 18 -8.95 3.98 5.47
C LYS A 18 -8.36 4.54 6.76
N TYR A 19 -7.03 4.68 6.73
CA TYR A 19 -6.27 5.51 7.66
C TYR A 19 -6.30 6.96 7.18
N TRP A 20 -6.96 7.84 7.94
CA TRP A 20 -7.02 9.28 7.64
C TRP A 20 -7.12 10.11 8.91
N GLY A 21 -5.98 10.61 9.38
CA GLY A 21 -5.86 11.44 10.57
C GLY A 21 -4.86 10.87 11.57
N LYS A 22 -4.11 11.75 12.23
CA LYS A 22 -3.17 11.38 13.30
C LYS A 22 -3.61 12.01 14.61
N ARG A 23 -3.63 11.21 15.67
CA ARG A 23 -3.74 11.72 17.05
C ARG A 23 -2.38 12.15 17.60
N ASP A 24 -1.30 11.59 17.07
CA ASP A 24 0.08 12.00 17.36
C ASP A 24 0.89 11.99 16.05
N THR A 25 1.42 13.16 15.67
CA THR A 25 2.16 13.34 14.43
C THR A 25 3.63 12.92 14.54
N LYS A 26 4.21 12.91 15.74
CA LYS A 26 5.60 12.55 16.02
C LYS A 26 5.77 11.03 16.05
N LEU A 27 4.89 10.32 16.76
CA LEU A 27 4.86 8.86 16.85
C LEU A 27 4.05 8.21 15.72
N ILE A 28 3.39 9.02 14.89
CA ILE A 28 2.50 8.61 13.80
C ILE A 28 1.42 7.65 14.32
N LEU A 29 0.70 8.08 15.35
CA LEU A 29 -0.43 7.33 15.90
C LEU A 29 -1.72 7.75 15.22
N PRO A 30 -2.54 6.82 14.72
CA PRO A 30 -3.69 7.15 13.91
C PRO A 30 -4.88 7.53 14.79
N THR A 31 -5.84 8.26 14.24
CA THR A 31 -7.12 8.53 14.90
C THR A 31 -8.03 7.30 14.96
N ASN A 32 -7.87 6.36 14.02
CA ASN A 32 -8.63 5.11 13.95
C ASN A 32 -7.77 3.96 13.42
N SER A 33 -8.16 2.72 13.72
CA SER A 33 -7.55 1.53 13.12
C SER A 33 -7.84 1.48 11.61
N SER A 34 -7.04 0.73 10.87
CA SER A 34 -7.22 0.55 9.42
C SER A 34 -6.94 -0.89 9.00
N LEU A 35 -7.45 -1.31 7.85
CA LEU A 35 -7.28 -2.66 7.33
C LEU A 35 -6.99 -2.60 5.83
N SER A 36 -6.00 -3.36 5.37
CA SER A 36 -5.56 -3.41 3.97
C SER A 36 -5.38 -4.82 3.44
N VAL A 37 -5.41 -4.95 2.12
CA VAL A 37 -4.93 -6.13 1.40
C VAL A 37 -3.51 -5.85 0.91
N THR A 38 -2.59 -6.76 1.22
CA THR A 38 -1.23 -6.74 0.69
C THR A 38 -1.24 -7.26 -0.75
N LEU A 39 -0.55 -6.59 -1.67
CA LEU A 39 -0.51 -6.94 -3.10
C LEU A 39 0.73 -7.77 -3.45
N ASP A 40 0.60 -8.60 -4.48
CA ASP A 40 1.68 -9.49 -4.94
C ASP A 40 2.92 -8.71 -5.45
N GLN A 41 4.08 -9.04 -4.87
CA GLN A 41 5.38 -8.40 -5.15
C GLN A 41 5.92 -8.72 -6.53
N ASP A 42 5.41 -9.77 -7.18
CA ASP A 42 5.76 -10.10 -8.56
C ASP A 42 5.34 -8.96 -9.50
N HIS A 43 4.26 -8.25 -9.15
CA HIS A 43 3.76 -7.10 -9.89
C HIS A 43 4.23 -5.78 -9.30
N LEU A 44 4.13 -5.57 -7.98
CA LEU A 44 4.38 -4.28 -7.34
C LEU A 44 5.22 -4.43 -6.06
N ARG A 45 6.45 -3.93 -6.09
CA ARG A 45 7.36 -3.99 -4.94
C ARG A 45 8.33 -2.81 -4.87
N SER A 46 8.72 -2.50 -3.64
CA SER A 46 9.91 -1.73 -3.33
C SER A 46 11.04 -2.70 -2.98
N THR A 47 12.21 -2.54 -3.58
CA THR A 47 13.42 -3.30 -3.26
C THR A 47 14.41 -2.39 -2.57
N THR A 48 14.95 -2.81 -1.43
CA THR A 48 15.94 -2.04 -0.67
C THR A 48 17.12 -2.93 -0.31
N THR A 49 18.33 -2.42 -0.53
CA THR A 49 19.57 -2.99 -0.04
C THR A 49 20.15 -2.09 1.04
N SER A 50 20.50 -2.66 2.19
CA SER A 50 21.19 -1.96 3.27
C SER A 50 22.53 -2.61 3.54
N ARG A 51 23.59 -1.81 3.62
CA ARG A 51 24.95 -2.27 3.90
C ARG A 51 25.56 -1.46 5.04
N ALA A 52 26.14 -2.14 6.01
CA ALA A 52 26.93 -1.54 7.09
C ALA A 52 28.41 -1.82 6.84
N ASP A 53 29.26 -0.81 7.01
CA ASP A 53 30.70 -0.93 6.78
C ASP A 53 31.47 0.04 7.70
N PRO A 54 32.57 -0.40 8.35
CA PRO A 54 33.38 0.48 9.20
C PRO A 54 34.06 1.63 8.42
N SER A 55 34.20 1.50 7.10
CA SER A 55 34.77 2.56 6.25
C SER A 55 33.79 3.73 6.00
N PHE A 56 32.48 3.49 6.12
CA PHE A 56 31.46 4.52 5.90
C PHE A 56 31.50 5.57 7.01
N LYS A 57 31.33 6.84 6.63
CA LYS A 57 31.45 7.99 7.55
C LYS A 57 30.11 8.53 8.04
N LYS A 58 29.03 8.31 7.29
CA LYS A 58 27.67 8.76 7.62
C LYS A 58 26.65 7.83 6.96
N ASP A 59 25.45 7.80 7.53
CA ASP A 59 24.33 7.11 6.89
C ASP A 59 23.98 7.84 5.57
N ARG A 60 23.74 7.10 4.48
CA ARG A 60 23.40 7.65 3.16
C ARG A 60 22.26 6.85 2.54
N LEU A 61 21.38 7.54 1.82
CA LEU A 61 20.21 6.96 1.17
C LEU A 61 20.19 7.35 -0.31
N TRP A 62 19.92 6.39 -1.18
CA TRP A 62 19.59 6.62 -2.57
C TRP A 62 18.21 6.04 -2.86
N LEU A 63 17.36 6.84 -3.50
CA LEU A 63 16.03 6.43 -3.94
C LEU A 63 15.92 6.63 -5.46
N ASN A 64 15.72 5.53 -6.20
CA ASN A 64 15.64 5.54 -7.66
C ASN A 64 16.83 6.27 -8.33
N GLY A 65 18.05 5.99 -7.85
CA GLY A 65 19.29 6.54 -8.40
C GLY A 65 19.68 7.94 -7.88
N VAL A 66 18.79 8.64 -7.17
CA VAL A 66 19.06 9.97 -6.62
C VAL A 66 19.41 9.86 -5.13
N GLU A 67 20.49 10.52 -4.71
CA GLU A 67 20.83 10.61 -3.29
C GLU A 67 19.85 11.54 -2.56
N GLU A 68 19.28 11.05 -1.47
CA GLU A 68 18.32 11.75 -0.64
C GLU A 68 18.96 12.12 0.71
N GLU A 69 18.66 13.33 1.19
CA GLU A 69 19.14 13.79 2.48
C GLU A 69 18.43 13.07 3.64
N ILE A 70 19.21 12.44 4.52
CA ILE A 70 18.72 11.92 5.80
C ILE A 70 18.74 13.06 6.83
N LYS A 71 17.61 13.75 6.97
CA LYS A 71 17.45 14.85 7.93
C LYS A 71 17.47 14.35 9.37
N ASP A 72 18.27 14.99 10.22
CA ASP A 72 18.30 14.72 11.66
C ASP A 72 16.92 14.90 12.29
N GLY A 73 16.51 13.92 13.10
CA GLY A 73 15.16 13.86 13.68
C GLY A 73 14.03 13.57 12.67
N GLY A 74 14.35 13.42 11.39
CA GLY A 74 13.39 13.03 10.35
C GLY A 74 13.01 11.55 10.40
N ARG A 75 11.95 11.20 9.67
CA ARG A 75 11.36 9.84 9.65
C ARG A 75 12.37 8.73 9.32
N MET A 76 13.26 8.98 8.36
CA MET A 76 14.33 8.05 7.96
C MET A 76 15.36 7.87 9.08
N ALA A 77 15.85 8.97 9.66
CA ALA A 77 16.82 8.96 10.76
C ALA A 77 16.25 8.23 11.99
N THR A 78 14.97 8.47 12.32
CA THR A 78 14.28 7.78 13.41
C THR A 78 14.23 6.26 13.19
N CYS A 79 13.86 5.81 11.98
CA CYS A 79 13.86 4.37 11.67
C CYS A 79 15.25 3.76 11.83
N ILE A 80 16.29 4.36 11.23
CA ILE A 80 17.66 3.85 11.31
C ILE A 80 18.14 3.80 12.76
N LYS A 81 17.85 4.83 13.55
CA LYS A 81 18.21 4.90 14.97
C LYS A 81 17.57 3.76 15.78
N GLU A 82 16.27 3.52 15.62
CA GLU A 82 15.58 2.43 16.34
C GLU A 82 16.09 1.05 15.91
N MET A 83 16.38 0.85 14.63
CA MET A 83 16.97 -0.40 14.15
C MET A 83 18.38 -0.62 14.72
N LYS A 84 19.21 0.42 14.78
CA LYS A 84 20.54 0.36 15.43
C LYS A 84 20.42 0.12 16.93
N ARG A 85 19.42 0.67 17.61
CA ARG A 85 19.15 0.40 19.04
C ARG A 85 18.88 -1.09 19.27
N LEU A 86 17.98 -1.69 18.48
CA LEU A 86 17.69 -3.13 18.57
C LEU A 86 18.94 -3.98 18.29
N ARG A 87 19.74 -3.61 17.29
CA ARG A 87 21.00 -4.30 16.99
C ARG A 87 21.99 -4.22 18.16
N LYS A 88 22.10 -3.05 18.79
CA LYS A 88 22.98 -2.85 19.96
C LYS A 88 22.59 -3.75 21.13
N GLU A 89 21.30 -4.00 21.34
CA GLU A 89 20.82 -4.93 22.37
C GLU A 89 21.19 -6.38 22.06
N VAL A 90 21.18 -6.79 20.79
CA VAL A 90 21.67 -8.11 20.35
C VAL A 90 23.18 -8.22 20.60
N GLU A 91 23.96 -7.21 20.21
CA GLU A 91 25.42 -7.16 20.40
C GLU A 91 25.87 -7.04 21.87
N ALA A 92 24.99 -6.59 22.77
CA ALA A 92 25.25 -6.53 24.20
C ALA A 92 25.08 -7.90 24.88
N LYS A 93 24.24 -8.78 24.31
CA LYS A 93 24.02 -10.14 24.81
C LYS A 93 25.11 -11.12 24.34
N ASP A 94 25.76 -10.82 23.22
CA ASP A 94 26.85 -11.63 22.67
C ASP A 94 28.00 -10.73 22.19
N SER A 95 29.11 -10.75 22.95
CA SER A 95 30.29 -9.93 22.67
C SER A 95 31.08 -10.39 21.45
N SER A 96 30.86 -11.62 20.96
CA SER A 96 31.52 -12.17 19.76
C SER A 96 30.97 -11.58 18.46
N LEU A 97 29.76 -11.00 18.51
CA LEU A 97 29.12 -10.43 17.33
C LEU A 97 29.81 -9.14 16.84
N PRO A 98 29.86 -8.93 15.51
CA PRO A 98 30.36 -7.67 14.95
C PRO A 98 29.49 -6.50 15.43
N LYS A 99 30.13 -5.37 15.72
CA LYS A 99 29.50 -4.13 16.23
C LYS A 99 28.87 -3.29 15.11
N LEU A 100 27.99 -3.93 14.33
CA LEU A 100 27.27 -3.33 13.21
C LEU A 100 26.43 -2.12 13.62
N SER A 101 25.90 -2.09 14.85
CA SER A 101 25.13 -0.93 15.36
C SER A 101 25.94 0.38 15.37
N GLY A 102 27.27 0.28 15.46
CA GLY A 102 28.19 1.42 15.46
C GLY A 102 28.63 1.86 14.06
N TYR A 103 28.31 1.11 13.01
CA TYR A 103 28.71 1.45 11.65
C TYR A 103 27.68 2.38 10.99
N ALA A 104 28.18 3.24 10.11
CA ALA A 104 27.32 3.93 9.18
C ALA A 104 26.73 2.93 8.15
N VAL A 105 25.55 3.26 7.64
CA VAL A 105 24.78 2.41 6.72
C VAL A 105 24.52 3.16 5.43
N HIS A 106 24.87 2.53 4.31
CA HIS A 106 24.43 2.95 3.00
C HIS A 106 23.18 2.16 2.61
N ILE A 107 22.16 2.86 2.11
CA ILE A 107 20.85 2.30 1.78
C ILE A 107 20.51 2.70 0.34
N CYS A 108 20.25 1.73 -0.53
CA CYS A 108 19.72 2.00 -1.86
C CYS A 108 18.36 1.35 -2.01
N SER A 109 17.38 2.10 -2.53
CA SER A 109 16.01 1.64 -2.72
C SER A 109 15.48 2.00 -4.11
N ARG A 110 14.71 1.08 -4.70
CA ARG A 110 14.06 1.24 -6.00
C ARG A 110 12.66 0.63 -6.00
N ASN A 111 11.72 1.26 -6.71
CA ASN A 111 10.39 0.72 -6.96
C ASN A 111 10.27 0.25 -8.42
N ASN A 112 9.53 -0.83 -8.68
CA ASN A 112 9.24 -1.28 -10.05
C ASN A 112 7.95 -0.65 -10.64
N PHE A 113 7.33 0.29 -9.93
CA PHE A 113 6.16 1.04 -10.36
C PHE A 113 6.45 2.54 -10.34
N PRO A 114 5.80 3.34 -11.20
CA PRO A 114 6.07 4.77 -11.28
C PRO A 114 5.76 5.46 -9.95
N THR A 115 6.71 6.23 -9.41
CA THR A 115 6.51 7.03 -8.18
C THR A 115 5.31 7.97 -8.30
N ALA A 116 5.03 8.47 -9.51
CA ALA A 116 3.89 9.33 -9.82
C ALA A 116 2.55 8.58 -9.93
N ALA A 117 2.52 7.25 -9.95
CA ALA A 117 1.29 6.46 -10.06
C ALA A 117 0.48 6.42 -8.75
N GLY A 118 0.82 7.18 -7.72
CA GLY A 118 0.01 7.30 -6.50
C GLY A 118 -0.17 6.00 -5.68
N LEU A 119 0.55 4.92 -6.01
CA LEU A 119 0.42 3.58 -5.41
C LEU A 119 1.16 3.43 -4.07
N ALA A 120 0.93 4.35 -3.14
CA ALA A 120 1.47 4.30 -1.77
C ALA A 120 2.98 3.96 -1.67
N SER A 121 3.81 4.48 -2.58
CA SER A 121 5.26 4.19 -2.69
C SER A 121 6.05 4.37 -1.39
N SER A 122 5.63 5.32 -0.55
CA SER A 122 6.25 5.54 0.77
C SER A 122 5.99 4.37 1.73
N ALA A 123 4.83 3.72 1.68
CA ALA A 123 4.50 2.62 2.59
C ALA A 123 5.38 1.40 2.31
N SER A 124 5.42 0.93 1.06
CA SER A 124 6.28 -0.19 0.66
C SER A 124 7.77 0.14 0.81
N GLY A 125 8.19 1.39 0.55
CA GLY A 125 9.58 1.82 0.70
C GLY A 125 10.08 1.76 2.15
N PHE A 126 9.30 2.27 3.11
CA PHE A 126 9.66 2.17 4.54
C PHE A 126 9.55 0.74 5.07
N ALA A 127 8.62 -0.07 4.57
CA ALA A 127 8.55 -1.49 4.88
C ALA A 127 9.80 -2.24 4.38
N ALA A 128 10.25 -1.98 3.15
CA ALA A 128 11.47 -2.57 2.59
C ALA A 128 12.72 -2.09 3.35
N LEU A 129 12.78 -0.82 3.76
CA LEU A 129 13.86 -0.30 4.60
C LEU A 129 13.96 -1.07 5.93
N VAL A 130 12.85 -1.15 6.67
CA VAL A 130 12.83 -1.83 7.98
C VAL A 130 13.16 -3.31 7.82
N SER A 131 12.62 -3.96 6.80
CA SER A 131 12.92 -5.38 6.52
C SER A 131 14.39 -5.61 6.18
N SER A 132 14.98 -4.75 5.32
CA SER A 132 16.39 -4.82 4.95
C SER A 132 17.32 -4.58 6.13
N LEU A 133 17.03 -3.59 6.97
CA LEU A 133 17.79 -3.34 8.19
C LEU A 133 17.63 -4.47 9.22
N ALA A 134 16.43 -5.05 9.37
CA ALA A 134 16.21 -6.19 10.26
C ALA A 134 17.04 -7.40 9.84
N ALA A 135 17.07 -7.69 8.52
CA ALA A 135 17.86 -8.76 7.94
C ALA A 135 19.38 -8.50 8.08
N LEU A 136 19.84 -7.27 7.76
CA LEU A 136 21.24 -6.85 7.93
C LEU A 136 21.73 -7.05 9.36
N TYR A 137 20.89 -6.68 10.33
CA TYR A 137 21.21 -6.73 11.75
C TYR A 137 20.86 -8.06 12.42
N ALA A 138 20.30 -9.03 11.68
CA ALA A 138 19.81 -10.30 12.20
C ALA A 138 18.95 -10.11 13.47
N LEU A 139 18.01 -9.18 13.43
CA LEU A 139 17.19 -8.85 14.59
C LEU A 139 16.22 -9.99 14.90
N PRO A 140 16.13 -10.46 16.16
CA PRO A 140 15.15 -11.46 16.58
C PRO A 140 13.78 -10.80 16.86
N ALA A 141 13.29 -10.02 15.90
CA ALA A 141 12.05 -9.26 16.02
C ALA A 141 10.97 -9.85 15.10
N THR A 142 9.76 -9.97 15.64
CA THR A 142 8.57 -10.36 14.89
C THR A 142 8.16 -9.25 13.91
N PRO A 143 7.38 -9.56 12.85
CA PRO A 143 6.86 -8.54 11.96
C PRO A 143 6.00 -7.48 12.68
N SER A 144 5.25 -7.85 13.73
CA SER A 144 4.50 -6.88 14.55
C SER A 144 5.41 -5.90 15.29
N GLU A 145 6.53 -6.36 15.86
CA GLU A 145 7.50 -5.48 16.53
C GLU A 145 8.20 -4.55 15.53
N LEU A 146 8.61 -5.07 14.38
CA LEU A 146 9.17 -4.26 13.30
C LEU A 146 8.16 -3.22 12.77
N SER A 147 6.86 -3.54 12.82
CA SER A 147 5.80 -2.66 12.34
C SER A 147 5.69 -1.36 13.15
N LEU A 148 6.10 -1.36 14.43
CA LEU A 148 6.19 -0.17 15.28
C LEU A 148 7.18 0.86 14.70
N ILE A 149 8.30 0.38 14.18
CA ILE A 149 9.34 1.22 13.57
C ILE A 149 8.88 1.67 12.18
N ALA A 150 8.35 0.77 11.37
CA ALA A 150 7.82 1.09 10.04
C ALA A 150 6.72 2.18 10.11
N ARG A 151 5.85 2.12 11.13
CA ARG A 151 4.82 3.13 11.41
C ARG A 151 5.41 4.54 11.56
N GLN A 152 6.51 4.69 12.32
CA GLN A 152 7.15 5.99 12.53
C GLN A 152 7.84 6.53 11.27
N GLY A 153 8.21 5.65 10.33
CA GLY A 153 8.70 6.03 9.02
C GLY A 153 7.58 6.54 8.10
N SER A 154 6.52 5.75 7.98
CA SER A 154 5.33 6.10 7.23
C SER A 154 4.17 5.25 7.74
N GLY A 155 3.14 5.85 8.36
CA GLY A 155 2.12 5.13 9.14
C GLY A 155 1.64 3.81 8.52
N SER A 156 1.19 3.85 7.27
CA SER A 156 0.69 2.67 6.54
C SER A 156 1.75 1.63 6.14
N ALA A 157 3.05 1.94 6.27
CA ALA A 157 4.14 0.99 6.04
C ALA A 157 4.09 -0.18 7.03
N CYS A 158 3.55 0.03 8.24
CA CYS A 158 3.42 -1.04 9.23
C CYS A 158 2.63 -2.25 8.68
N ARG A 159 1.60 -1.98 7.86
CA ARG A 159 0.77 -3.04 7.26
C ARG A 159 1.47 -3.81 6.14
N SER A 160 2.49 -3.23 5.51
CA SER A 160 3.31 -3.90 4.49
C SER A 160 4.36 -4.86 5.09
N LEU A 161 4.41 -5.05 6.42
CA LEU A 161 5.26 -6.08 7.03
C LEU A 161 4.62 -7.47 7.07
N PHE A 162 3.36 -7.58 6.63
CA PHE A 162 2.61 -8.84 6.55
C PHE A 162 2.04 -9.05 5.15
N GLY A 163 1.79 -10.31 4.82
CA GLY A 163 1.01 -10.71 3.65
C GLY A 163 -0.49 -10.72 3.94
N GLY A 164 -1.28 -11.07 2.92
CA GLY A 164 -2.71 -11.31 3.08
C GLY A 164 -3.49 -10.05 3.44
N PHE A 165 -4.26 -10.14 4.53
CA PHE A 165 -5.12 -9.10 5.05
C PHE A 165 -4.56 -8.62 6.38
N VAL A 166 -4.32 -7.32 6.48
CA VAL A 166 -3.50 -6.76 7.57
C VAL A 166 -4.23 -5.59 8.21
N ALA A 167 -4.40 -5.66 9.53
CA ALA A 167 -4.94 -4.56 10.31
C ALA A 167 -3.78 -3.77 10.95
N TRP A 168 -3.87 -2.44 10.91
CA TRP A 168 -3.12 -1.57 11.80
C TRP A 168 -4.03 -1.17 12.96
N GLN A 169 -3.70 -1.68 14.15
CA GLN A 169 -4.37 -1.32 15.39
C GLN A 169 -3.98 0.09 15.80
N MET A 170 -4.96 0.94 16.10
CA MET A 170 -4.66 2.30 16.52
C MET A 170 -3.91 2.37 17.85
N GLY A 171 -4.08 1.37 18.73
CA GLY A 171 -3.57 1.41 20.09
C GLY A 171 -4.22 2.51 20.94
N PHE A 172 -4.04 2.41 22.25
CA PHE A 172 -4.53 3.37 23.24
C PHE A 172 -3.39 3.94 24.11
N LYS A 173 -2.21 3.32 24.11
CA LYS A 173 -1.07 3.82 24.89
C LYS A 173 -0.46 5.08 24.26
N PRO A 174 -0.14 6.12 25.07
CA PRO A 174 0.47 7.35 24.56
C PRO A 174 1.87 7.14 23.96
N ASP A 175 2.62 6.12 24.41
CA ASP A 175 3.93 5.77 23.87
C ASP A 175 3.85 5.05 22.50
N GLY A 176 2.65 4.66 22.09
CA GLY A 176 2.39 3.95 20.84
C GLY A 176 2.89 2.51 20.81
N SER A 177 3.24 1.91 21.96
CA SER A 177 3.75 0.52 22.04
C SER A 177 2.72 -0.54 21.60
N ASP A 178 1.44 -0.19 21.57
CA ASP A 178 0.32 -1.03 21.15
C ASP A 178 -0.30 -0.59 19.81
N SER A 179 0.29 0.39 19.11
CA SER A 179 -0.14 0.79 17.77
C SER A 179 0.69 0.10 16.69
N LEU A 180 0.34 -1.14 16.39
CA LEU A 180 1.12 -2.03 15.51
C LEU A 180 0.23 -2.72 14.47
N ALA A 181 0.88 -3.33 13.48
CA ALA A 181 0.21 -4.17 12.51
C ALA A 181 0.07 -5.61 13.00
N ILE A 182 -1.07 -6.22 12.68
CA ILE A 182 -1.36 -7.64 12.88
C ILE A 182 -1.91 -8.25 11.60
N GLU A 183 -1.58 -9.51 11.37
CA GLU A 183 -2.23 -10.31 10.33
C GLU A 183 -3.65 -10.66 10.78
N VAL A 184 -4.62 -10.34 9.91
CA VAL A 184 -6.02 -10.77 10.07
C VAL A 184 -6.21 -12.14 9.44
N ALA A 185 -5.66 -12.33 8.25
CA ALA A 185 -5.62 -13.61 7.57
C ALA A 185 -4.46 -13.64 6.56
N PRO A 186 -3.74 -14.77 6.43
CA PRO A 186 -2.64 -14.89 5.47
C PRO A 186 -3.17 -14.93 4.03
N ARG A 187 -2.30 -14.77 3.02
CA ARG A 187 -2.72 -14.79 1.60
C ARG A 187 -3.39 -16.11 1.21
N GLU A 188 -2.95 -17.23 1.80
CA GLU A 188 -3.46 -18.58 1.55
C GLU A 188 -4.90 -18.74 2.07
N HIS A 189 -5.34 -17.86 2.98
CA HIS A 189 -6.72 -17.88 3.46
C HIS A 189 -7.70 -17.45 2.39
N TRP A 190 -7.37 -16.52 1.49
CA TRP A 190 -8.30 -16.08 0.45
C TRP A 190 -7.57 -15.70 -0.86
N PRO A 191 -6.93 -16.69 -1.52
CA PRO A 191 -6.02 -16.44 -2.65
C PRO A 191 -6.74 -15.95 -3.91
N ASP A 192 -8.06 -16.16 -4.01
CA ASP A 192 -8.86 -15.79 -5.18
C ASP A 192 -9.20 -14.29 -5.22
N ILE A 193 -8.83 -13.50 -4.20
CA ILE A 193 -8.97 -12.04 -4.24
C ILE A 193 -7.89 -11.43 -5.14
N HIS A 194 -8.33 -10.95 -6.29
CA HIS A 194 -7.55 -10.18 -7.23
C HIS A 194 -7.83 -8.69 -7.11
N ALA A 195 -6.91 -7.88 -7.66
CA ALA A 195 -7.04 -6.43 -7.73
C ALA A 195 -6.67 -5.94 -9.14
N LEU A 196 -7.54 -5.12 -9.73
CA LEU A 196 -7.25 -4.35 -10.94
C LEU A 196 -7.06 -2.89 -10.56
N ILE A 197 -5.87 -2.35 -10.83
CA ILE A 197 -5.55 -0.95 -10.58
C ILE A 197 -5.68 -0.18 -11.89
N CYS A 198 -6.56 0.81 -11.90
CA CYS A 198 -6.72 1.74 -13.01
C CYS A 198 -5.88 2.99 -12.71
N VAL A 199 -4.77 3.14 -13.44
CA VAL A 199 -3.90 4.33 -13.32
C VAL A 199 -4.54 5.47 -14.10
N VAL A 200 -5.24 6.35 -13.40
CA VAL A 200 -5.95 7.49 -13.96
C VAL A 200 -4.96 8.61 -14.28
N SER A 201 -5.19 9.33 -15.37
CA SER A 201 -4.43 10.54 -15.63
C SER A 201 -4.73 11.58 -14.57
N ASP A 202 -3.70 11.98 -13.84
CA ASP A 202 -3.74 13.12 -12.94
C ASP A 202 -2.65 14.12 -13.35
N ASP A 203 -3.02 15.39 -13.41
CA ASP A 203 -2.05 16.47 -13.27
C ASP A 203 -1.58 16.47 -11.80
N LYS A 204 -0.38 17.00 -11.51
CA LYS A 204 0.28 16.84 -10.18
C LYS A 204 -0.69 16.91 -9.00
N LYS A 205 -0.63 15.90 -8.12
CA LYS A 205 -1.40 15.80 -6.87
C LYS A 205 -1.41 17.14 -6.11
N GLY A 206 -2.58 17.76 -6.02
CA GLY A 206 -2.73 19.08 -5.39
C GLY A 206 -2.40 19.09 -3.89
N THR A 207 -2.84 18.09 -3.13
CA THR A 207 -2.67 18.03 -1.66
C THR A 207 -2.02 16.72 -1.22
N SER A 208 -0.87 16.81 -0.53
CA SER A 208 -0.20 15.64 0.04
C SER A 208 -1.08 14.94 1.10
N SER A 209 -0.94 13.63 1.27
CA SER A 209 -1.72 12.89 2.28
C SER A 209 -1.43 13.36 3.71
N THR A 210 -0.18 13.73 4.02
CA THR A 210 0.21 14.18 5.37
C THR A 210 -0.44 15.50 5.74
N SER A 211 -0.37 16.51 4.85
CA SER A 211 -1.00 17.81 5.10
C SER A 211 -2.51 17.71 5.05
N GLY A 212 -3.06 16.96 4.06
CA GLY A 212 -4.49 16.78 3.90
C GLY A 212 -5.15 16.14 5.11
N MET A 213 -4.60 15.03 5.62
CA MET A 213 -5.23 14.32 6.73
C MET A 213 -5.22 15.12 8.03
N GLN A 214 -4.19 15.95 8.25
CA GLN A 214 -4.12 16.76 9.45
C GLN A 214 -5.09 17.94 9.37
N ARG A 215 -5.22 18.54 8.19
CA ARG A 215 -6.24 19.56 7.94
C ARG A 215 -7.67 19.01 8.12
N THR A 216 -7.93 17.78 7.67
CA THR A 216 -9.22 17.12 7.93
C THR A 216 -9.45 16.92 9.42
N VAL A 217 -8.43 16.52 10.19
CA VAL A 217 -8.54 16.42 11.66
C VAL A 217 -8.91 17.75 12.31
N GLU A 218 -8.33 18.84 11.82
CA GLU A 218 -8.55 20.19 12.36
C GLU A 218 -9.92 20.78 12.02
N THR A 219 -10.49 20.43 10.86
CA THR A 219 -11.60 21.20 10.28
C THR A 219 -12.87 20.41 9.96
N SER A 220 -12.78 19.09 9.74
CA SER A 220 -13.94 18.27 9.37
C SER A 220 -14.75 17.87 10.60
N ALA A 221 -15.99 18.34 10.67
CA ALA A 221 -16.94 17.93 11.70
C ALA A 221 -17.37 16.45 11.51
N LEU A 222 -17.43 15.98 10.25
CA LEU A 222 -17.82 14.60 9.93
C LEU A 222 -16.74 13.58 10.33
N LEU A 223 -15.47 13.97 10.37
CA LEU A 223 -14.38 13.06 10.74
C LEU A 223 -14.54 12.52 12.16
N GLN A 224 -14.98 13.34 13.11
CA GLN A 224 -15.10 12.92 14.51
C GLN A 224 -16.13 11.80 14.67
N HIS A 225 -17.28 11.90 14.00
CA HIS A 225 -18.28 10.84 13.98
C HIS A 225 -17.75 9.57 13.29
N ARG A 226 -17.02 9.73 12.17
CA ARG A 226 -16.37 8.61 11.47
C ARG A 226 -15.43 7.84 12.41
N ILE A 227 -14.58 8.54 13.15
CA ILE A 227 -13.60 7.94 14.07
C ILE A 227 -14.32 7.20 15.21
N ALA A 228 -15.28 7.85 15.85
CA ALA A 228 -15.90 7.34 17.07
C ALA A 228 -16.89 6.19 16.82
N HIS A 229 -17.64 6.23 15.71
CA HIS A 229 -18.80 5.35 15.54
C HIS A 229 -18.77 4.50 14.29
N VAL A 230 -18.11 4.95 13.21
CA VAL A 230 -18.18 4.24 11.92
C VAL A 230 -17.03 3.26 11.77
N VAL A 231 -15.80 3.71 11.96
CA VAL A 231 -14.62 2.86 11.72
C VAL A 231 -14.54 1.65 12.67
N PRO A 232 -14.81 1.76 13.99
CA PRO A 232 -14.77 0.59 14.87
C PRO A 232 -15.71 -0.54 14.40
N ALA A 233 -16.98 -0.22 14.12
CA ALA A 233 -17.95 -1.19 13.62
C ALA A 233 -17.55 -1.77 12.25
N ARG A 234 -17.00 -0.95 11.35
CA ARG A 234 -16.51 -1.44 10.05
C ARG A 234 -15.30 -2.35 10.17
N MET A 235 -14.38 -2.06 11.09
CA MET A 235 -13.21 -2.92 11.34
C MET A 235 -13.64 -4.31 11.79
N GLU A 236 -14.61 -4.41 12.71
CA GLU A 236 -15.19 -5.69 13.13
C GLU A 236 -15.88 -6.40 11.97
N ALA A 237 -16.76 -5.71 11.25
CA ALA A 237 -17.52 -6.29 10.16
C ALA A 237 -16.63 -6.76 8.98
N ILE A 238 -15.61 -5.99 8.59
CA ILE A 238 -14.72 -6.39 7.49
C ILE A 238 -13.79 -7.53 7.91
N THR A 239 -13.39 -7.58 9.18
CA THR A 239 -12.61 -8.70 9.73
C THR A 239 -13.43 -9.98 9.67
N ALA A 240 -14.69 -9.94 10.12
CA ALA A 240 -15.60 -11.07 10.01
C ALA A 240 -15.82 -11.50 8.55
N ALA A 241 -16.00 -10.55 7.63
CA ALA A 241 -16.15 -10.84 6.21
C ALA A 241 -14.92 -11.54 5.61
N ILE A 242 -13.71 -11.09 5.97
CA ILE A 242 -12.45 -11.71 5.53
C ILE A 242 -12.34 -13.13 6.06
N LEU A 243 -12.58 -13.35 7.35
CA LEU A 243 -12.49 -14.67 7.97
C LEU A 243 -13.53 -15.64 7.39
N ALA A 244 -14.72 -15.16 7.04
CA ALA A 244 -15.79 -15.95 6.43
C ALA A 244 -15.67 -16.08 4.89
N ARG A 245 -14.71 -15.40 4.25
CA ARG A 245 -14.63 -15.25 2.77
C ARG A 245 -15.92 -14.72 2.16
N ASP A 246 -16.62 -13.84 2.88
CA ASP A 246 -17.85 -13.19 2.43
C ASP A 246 -17.50 -11.97 1.56
N PHE A 247 -17.46 -12.20 0.25
CA PHE A 247 -17.15 -11.13 -0.70
C PHE A 247 -18.21 -10.03 -0.73
N ASP A 248 -19.50 -10.34 -0.49
CA ASP A 248 -20.56 -9.32 -0.51
C ASP A 248 -20.37 -8.31 0.61
N ALA A 249 -20.13 -8.80 1.83
CA ALA A 249 -19.84 -7.95 2.98
C ALA A 249 -18.52 -7.18 2.78
N PHE A 250 -17.46 -7.86 2.38
CA PHE A 250 -16.16 -7.23 2.08
C PHE A 250 -16.29 -6.10 1.04
N ALA A 251 -17.00 -6.36 -0.06
CA ALA A 251 -17.16 -5.43 -1.15
C ALA A 251 -17.95 -4.20 -0.73
N ARG A 252 -19.08 -4.39 -0.05
CA ARG A 252 -19.93 -3.30 0.43
C ARG A 252 -19.18 -2.41 1.40
N ILE A 253 -18.49 -2.98 2.38
CA ILE A 253 -17.75 -2.21 3.40
C ILE A 253 -16.60 -1.43 2.74
N THR A 254 -15.84 -2.07 1.85
CA THR A 254 -14.72 -1.44 1.14
C THR A 254 -15.15 -0.21 0.33
N MET A 255 -16.24 -0.33 -0.45
CA MET A 255 -16.76 0.78 -1.24
C MET A 255 -17.30 1.91 -0.35
N GLN A 256 -18.06 1.55 0.71
CA GLN A 256 -18.61 2.53 1.65
C GLN A 256 -17.53 3.29 2.42
N ASP A 257 -16.45 2.62 2.83
CA ASP A 257 -15.36 3.27 3.55
C ASP A 257 -14.50 4.16 2.65
N SER A 258 -14.27 3.73 1.40
CA SER A 258 -13.68 4.60 0.38
C SER A 258 -14.51 5.88 0.19
N ASN A 259 -15.82 5.75 -0.03
CA ASN A 259 -16.70 6.91 -0.22
C ASN A 259 -16.67 7.85 0.99
N GLN A 260 -16.74 7.31 2.21
CA GLN A 260 -16.76 8.14 3.42
C GLN A 260 -15.41 8.80 3.70
N PHE A 261 -14.29 8.16 3.35
CA PHE A 261 -12.98 8.81 3.38
C PHE A 261 -12.96 10.05 2.46
N HIS A 262 -13.43 9.93 1.22
CA HIS A 262 -13.51 11.07 0.33
C HIS A 262 -14.56 12.10 0.76
N ALA A 263 -15.61 11.69 1.48
CA ALA A 263 -16.59 12.61 2.07
C ALA A 263 -15.98 13.48 3.18
N VAL A 264 -15.16 12.91 4.08
CA VAL A 264 -14.46 13.71 5.11
C VAL A 264 -13.36 14.59 4.50
N ALA A 265 -12.73 14.15 3.40
CA ALA A 265 -11.82 14.99 2.62
C ALA A 265 -12.56 16.20 2.00
N LEU A 266 -13.78 15.99 1.49
CA LEU A 266 -14.64 17.06 0.99
C LEU A 266 -15.14 18.01 2.10
N ASP A 267 -15.40 17.49 3.30
CA ASP A 267 -15.80 18.26 4.50
C ASP A 267 -14.64 19.02 5.16
N THR A 268 -13.42 18.85 4.67
CA THR A 268 -12.26 19.64 5.13
C THR A 268 -12.39 21.08 4.64
N ASP A 269 -11.90 22.06 5.41
CA ASP A 269 -11.83 23.46 4.97
C ASP A 269 -10.37 23.88 4.75
N PRO A 270 -9.89 24.23 3.54
CA PRO A 270 -10.61 24.12 2.27
C PRO A 270 -10.81 22.66 1.84
N PRO A 271 -11.82 22.38 0.98
CA PRO A 271 -12.16 21.02 0.57
C PRO A 271 -11.02 20.35 -0.20
N ILE A 272 -10.82 19.06 0.06
CA ILE A 272 -9.80 18.25 -0.60
C ILE A 272 -10.50 17.34 -1.62
N PHE A 273 -10.12 17.51 -2.89
CA PHE A 273 -10.60 16.66 -3.99
C PHE A 273 -9.48 15.74 -4.47
N TYR A 274 -9.68 14.43 -4.26
CA TYR A 274 -8.78 13.39 -4.77
C TYR A 274 -9.35 12.67 -5.98
N MET A 275 -10.64 12.36 -5.96
CA MET A 275 -11.34 11.74 -7.08
C MET A 275 -11.69 12.78 -8.14
N ASN A 276 -11.51 12.42 -9.41
CA ASN A 276 -11.92 13.22 -10.56
C ASN A 276 -13.09 12.55 -11.31
N ASP A 277 -13.46 13.08 -12.47
CA ASP A 277 -14.58 12.55 -13.25
C ASP A 277 -14.33 11.14 -13.81
N VAL A 278 -13.07 10.77 -14.07
CA VAL A 278 -12.71 9.40 -14.43
C VAL A 278 -12.94 8.46 -13.24
N SER A 279 -12.54 8.87 -12.02
CA SER A 279 -12.82 8.12 -10.80
C SER A 279 -14.33 7.90 -10.62
N ARG A 280 -15.14 8.95 -10.78
CA ARG A 280 -16.61 8.87 -10.67
C ARG A 280 -17.23 7.96 -11.72
N ALA A 281 -16.72 7.99 -12.95
CA ALA A 281 -17.18 7.09 -14.01
C ALA A 281 -16.87 5.62 -13.68
N ILE A 282 -15.67 5.29 -13.19
CA ILE A 282 -15.34 3.93 -12.75
C ILE A 282 -16.27 3.46 -11.62
N ILE A 283 -16.60 4.34 -10.65
CA ILE A 283 -17.60 4.03 -9.61
C ILE A 283 -18.94 3.65 -10.26
N ALA A 284 -19.46 4.46 -11.18
CA ALA A 284 -20.73 4.20 -11.85
C ALA A 284 -20.72 2.87 -12.61
N LEU A 285 -19.63 2.53 -13.31
CA LEU A 285 -19.49 1.26 -14.02
C LEU A 285 -19.51 0.06 -13.06
N ILE A 286 -18.77 0.12 -11.95
CA ILE A 286 -18.71 -0.98 -10.99
C ILE A 286 -20.03 -1.16 -10.24
N VAL A 287 -20.71 -0.05 -9.92
CA VAL A 287 -22.06 -0.11 -9.33
C VAL A 287 -23.05 -0.75 -10.29
N GLU A 288 -23.04 -0.38 -11.57
CA GLU A 288 -23.93 -0.97 -12.58
C GLU A 288 -23.61 -2.44 -12.84
N TYR A 289 -22.32 -2.80 -12.94
CA TYR A 289 -21.87 -4.18 -13.09
C TYR A 289 -22.38 -5.08 -11.95
N ASN A 290 -22.27 -4.59 -10.71
CA ASN A 290 -22.82 -5.27 -9.55
C ASN A 290 -24.36 -5.33 -9.56
N ARG A 291 -25.03 -4.25 -9.97
CA ARG A 291 -26.50 -4.19 -10.06
C ARG A 291 -27.04 -5.27 -11.01
N VAL A 292 -26.42 -5.43 -12.18
CA VAL A 292 -26.80 -6.46 -13.16
C VAL A 292 -26.71 -7.85 -12.53
N SER A 293 -25.60 -8.16 -11.86
CA SER A 293 -25.41 -9.45 -11.17
C SER A 293 -26.52 -9.69 -10.14
N VAL A 294 -26.77 -8.73 -9.26
CA VAL A 294 -27.79 -8.85 -8.20
C VAL A 294 -29.21 -8.96 -8.77
N ALA A 295 -29.54 -8.22 -9.82
CA ALA A 295 -30.84 -8.29 -10.48
C ALA A 295 -31.11 -9.67 -11.10
N ASN A 296 -30.06 -10.40 -11.48
CA ASN A 296 -30.13 -11.76 -12.01
C ASN A 296 -29.99 -12.84 -10.91
N GLY A 297 -30.16 -12.49 -9.64
CA GLY A 297 -30.06 -13.41 -8.51
C GLY A 297 -28.62 -13.74 -8.07
N GLY A 298 -27.63 -13.03 -8.62
CA GLY A 298 -26.23 -13.15 -8.26
C GLY A 298 -25.83 -12.30 -7.04
N LYS A 299 -24.52 -12.25 -6.80
CA LYS A 299 -23.87 -11.51 -5.71
C LYS A 299 -23.10 -10.29 -6.24
N LEU A 300 -22.55 -9.46 -5.36
CA LEU A 300 -21.58 -8.44 -5.76
C LEU A 300 -20.36 -9.14 -6.38
N LYS A 301 -19.88 -8.61 -7.50
CA LYS A 301 -18.78 -9.19 -8.29
C LYS A 301 -17.49 -8.38 -8.18
N ALA A 302 -17.59 -7.10 -7.81
CA ALA A 302 -16.45 -6.18 -7.71
C ALA A 302 -16.63 -5.14 -6.60
N ALA A 303 -15.51 -4.61 -6.09
CA ALA A 303 -15.48 -3.53 -5.12
C ALA A 303 -14.40 -2.52 -5.45
N TYR A 304 -14.79 -1.28 -5.70
CA TYR A 304 -13.84 -0.20 -5.92
C TYR A 304 -13.35 0.38 -4.57
N THR A 305 -12.15 0.92 -4.58
CA THR A 305 -11.61 1.74 -3.50
C THR A 305 -10.61 2.76 -4.06
N TYR A 306 -10.52 3.91 -3.41
CA TYR A 306 -9.66 5.02 -3.80
C TYR A 306 -8.87 5.50 -2.58
N ASP A 307 -7.57 5.72 -2.76
CA ASP A 307 -6.72 6.38 -1.77
C ASP A 307 -6.66 7.89 -2.05
N ALA A 308 -5.60 8.57 -1.60
CA ALA A 308 -5.40 10.01 -1.79
C ALA A 308 -4.94 10.33 -3.23
N GLY A 309 -5.80 10.06 -4.21
CA GLY A 309 -5.62 10.34 -5.63
C GLY A 309 -6.74 9.71 -6.48
N PRO A 310 -6.72 9.92 -7.80
CA PRO A 310 -7.83 9.50 -8.65
C PRO A 310 -7.79 8.03 -9.08
N ASN A 311 -6.70 7.31 -8.78
CA ASN A 311 -6.51 5.92 -9.19
C ASN A 311 -7.50 5.00 -8.49
N ALA A 312 -8.19 4.19 -9.29
CA ALA A 312 -9.10 3.18 -8.78
C ALA A 312 -8.35 1.89 -8.50
N VAL A 313 -8.66 1.23 -7.39
CA VAL A 313 -8.34 -0.17 -7.16
C VAL A 313 -9.66 -0.93 -7.10
N ILE A 314 -9.82 -1.93 -7.96
CA ILE A 314 -11.03 -2.76 -8.03
C ILE A 314 -10.67 -4.16 -7.55
N TYR A 315 -11.18 -4.53 -6.38
CA TYR A 315 -11.09 -5.90 -5.87
C TYR A 315 -12.19 -6.77 -6.46
N ALA A 316 -11.87 -8.01 -6.79
CA ALA A 316 -12.83 -9.00 -7.25
C ALA A 316 -12.28 -10.42 -7.10
N PRO A 317 -13.15 -11.43 -6.93
CA PRO A 317 -12.79 -12.83 -7.16
C PRO A 317 -12.23 -13.03 -8.57
N LYS A 318 -11.20 -13.86 -8.70
CA LYS A 318 -10.45 -14.11 -9.94
C LYS A 318 -11.36 -14.31 -11.17
N GLU A 319 -12.44 -15.07 -11.01
CA GLU A 319 -13.38 -15.40 -12.09
C GLU A 319 -14.06 -14.17 -12.73
N ASN A 320 -14.14 -13.05 -12.01
CA ASN A 320 -14.80 -11.84 -12.50
C ASN A 320 -13.84 -10.88 -13.23
N LEU A 321 -12.52 -11.09 -13.14
CA LEU A 321 -11.54 -10.12 -13.64
C LEU A 321 -11.58 -9.96 -15.15
N LYS A 322 -11.89 -11.02 -15.89
CA LYS A 322 -12.03 -10.95 -17.34
C LYS A 322 -13.09 -9.91 -17.75
N GLU A 323 -14.30 -10.06 -17.23
CA GLU A 323 -15.42 -9.15 -17.51
C GLU A 323 -15.11 -7.72 -17.03
N ILE A 324 -14.44 -7.56 -15.89
CA ILE A 324 -14.08 -6.23 -15.37
C ILE A 324 -13.07 -5.54 -16.29
N VAL A 325 -12.05 -6.25 -16.78
CA VAL A 325 -11.06 -5.66 -17.70
C VAL A 325 -11.73 -5.30 -19.03
N GLU A 326 -12.58 -6.17 -19.58
CA GLU A 326 -13.36 -5.86 -20.80
C GLU A 326 -14.25 -4.62 -20.61
N LEU A 327 -14.93 -4.50 -19.46
CA LEU A 327 -15.75 -3.35 -19.10
C LEU A 327 -14.93 -2.06 -19.01
N ILE A 328 -13.79 -2.09 -18.30
CA ILE A 328 -12.93 -0.91 -18.15
C ILE A 328 -12.38 -0.47 -19.50
N ILE A 329 -11.93 -1.40 -20.35
CA ILE A 329 -11.39 -1.06 -21.68
C ILE A 329 -12.46 -0.53 -22.63
N ASN A 330 -13.71 -1.00 -22.51
CA ASN A 330 -14.84 -0.48 -23.29
C ASN A 330 -15.09 1.02 -23.04
N TYR A 331 -14.93 1.48 -21.80
CA TYR A 331 -15.17 2.87 -21.41
C TYR A 331 -13.90 3.73 -21.36
N PHE A 332 -12.73 3.11 -21.23
CA PHE A 332 -11.43 3.76 -21.12
C PHE A 332 -10.44 3.06 -22.05
N PRO A 333 -10.48 3.33 -23.38
CA PRO A 333 -9.57 2.72 -24.33
C PRO A 333 -8.11 3.01 -23.95
N GLN A 334 -7.27 1.98 -24.02
CA GLN A 334 -5.86 2.05 -23.60
C GLN A 334 -4.96 2.45 -24.77
N ALA A 335 -3.91 3.24 -24.49
CA ALA A 335 -2.91 3.59 -25.50
C ALA A 335 -2.01 2.39 -25.85
N GLU A 336 -1.68 1.61 -24.82
CA GLU A 336 -0.91 0.37 -24.94
C GLU A 336 -1.83 -0.82 -24.63
N PRO A 337 -1.60 -1.99 -25.27
CA PRO A 337 -2.36 -3.20 -24.97
C PRO A 337 -2.29 -3.57 -23.48
N PHE A 338 -3.40 -4.10 -22.95
CA PHE A 338 -3.44 -4.63 -21.60
C PHE A 338 -2.38 -5.75 -21.44
N LYS A 339 -1.50 -5.57 -20.46
CA LYS A 339 -0.61 -6.66 -20.04
C LYS A 339 -1.48 -7.66 -19.29
N ASP A 340 -1.54 -8.88 -19.80
CA ASP A 340 -2.37 -9.97 -19.26
C ASP A 340 -1.50 -10.99 -18.48
N PRO A 341 -1.02 -10.64 -17.26
CA PRO A 341 -0.10 -11.49 -16.51
C PRO A 341 -0.71 -12.82 -16.06
N PHE A 342 -2.04 -12.96 -16.15
CA PHE A 342 -2.76 -14.16 -15.75
C PHE A 342 -3.38 -14.93 -16.92
N GLY A 343 -3.14 -14.51 -18.17
CA GLY A 343 -3.63 -15.20 -19.36
C GLY A 343 -5.16 -15.27 -19.47
N LEU A 344 -5.87 -14.23 -19.05
CA LEU A 344 -7.34 -14.13 -19.13
C LEU A 344 -7.87 -14.17 -20.57
N PHE A 345 -7.09 -13.68 -21.53
CA PHE A 345 -7.51 -13.45 -22.93
C PHE A 345 -6.76 -14.31 -23.95
N GLY A 346 -5.64 -14.90 -23.57
CA GLY A 346 -4.81 -15.68 -24.48
C GLY A 346 -4.35 -14.86 -25.70
N ALA A 347 -4.16 -15.52 -26.85
CA ALA A 347 -3.63 -14.88 -28.06
C ALA A 347 -4.63 -13.92 -28.75
N ALA A 348 -5.92 -14.02 -28.44
CA ALA A 348 -6.96 -13.17 -29.05
C ALA A 348 -6.87 -11.71 -28.61
N GLY A 349 -6.18 -11.44 -27.50
CA GLY A 349 -6.13 -10.12 -26.87
C GLY A 349 -7.46 -9.73 -26.25
N VAL A 350 -7.45 -8.60 -25.54
CA VAL A 350 -8.66 -8.07 -24.90
C VAL A 350 -9.47 -7.22 -25.88
N GLN A 351 -10.79 -7.37 -25.84
CA GLN A 351 -11.73 -6.51 -26.55
C GLN A 351 -12.70 -5.89 -25.54
N GLY A 352 -13.02 -4.61 -25.73
CA GLY A 352 -13.99 -3.92 -24.89
C GLY A 352 -15.38 -4.56 -25.02
N LYS A 353 -15.99 -4.92 -23.89
CA LYS A 353 -17.33 -5.52 -23.84
C LYS A 353 -18.02 -5.17 -22.52
N VAL A 354 -19.36 -5.12 -22.53
CA VAL A 354 -20.20 -5.05 -21.32
C VAL A 354 -21.02 -6.32 -21.17
N VAL A 355 -21.45 -6.62 -19.94
CA VAL A 355 -22.34 -7.75 -19.65
C VAL A 355 -23.76 -7.51 -20.15
N ASP A 356 -24.51 -8.58 -20.40
CA ASP A 356 -25.90 -8.48 -20.84
C ASP A 356 -26.77 -7.80 -19.76
N GLY A 357 -27.63 -6.86 -20.17
CA GLY A 357 -28.46 -6.08 -19.26
C GLY A 357 -27.78 -4.88 -18.60
N PHE A 358 -26.51 -4.61 -18.93
CA PHE A 358 -25.80 -3.40 -18.50
C PHE A 358 -26.41 -2.14 -19.12
N ASN A 359 -26.75 -1.15 -18.31
CA ASN A 359 -27.22 0.15 -18.80
C ASN A 359 -26.03 1.02 -19.24
N PRO A 360 -25.83 1.28 -20.54
CA PRO A 360 -24.66 2.00 -21.00
C PRO A 360 -24.69 3.50 -20.63
N ALA A 361 -25.83 4.05 -20.21
CA ALA A 361 -25.99 5.46 -19.89
C ALA A 361 -25.44 5.87 -18.51
N VAL A 362 -24.98 4.92 -17.69
CA VAL A 362 -24.45 5.20 -16.33
C VAL A 362 -23.13 6.00 -16.36
N ALA A 363 -22.40 5.93 -17.47
CA ALA A 363 -21.21 6.73 -17.72
C ALA A 363 -21.04 6.93 -19.23
N ARG A 364 -20.41 8.02 -19.64
CA ARG A 364 -19.96 8.19 -21.03
C ARG A 364 -18.59 7.51 -21.22
N PRO A 365 -18.29 6.95 -22.40
CA PRO A 365 -16.93 6.56 -22.74
C PRO A 365 -15.98 7.75 -22.72
N PHE A 366 -14.72 7.51 -22.35
CA PHE A 366 -13.65 8.50 -22.33
C PHE A 366 -12.67 8.26 -23.48
N GLY A 367 -11.85 9.27 -23.78
CA GLY A 367 -10.76 9.14 -24.75
C GLY A 367 -9.56 8.36 -24.21
N VAL A 368 -8.69 7.96 -25.13
CA VAL A 368 -7.41 7.31 -24.81
C VAL A 368 -6.60 8.19 -23.85
N GLY A 369 -6.02 7.58 -22.82
CA GLY A 369 -5.19 8.24 -21.83
C GLY A 369 -5.94 8.73 -20.58
N ALA A 370 -7.28 8.70 -20.55
CA ALA A 370 -8.05 8.95 -19.32
C ALA A 370 -7.69 7.95 -18.21
N VAL A 371 -7.54 6.69 -18.57
CA VAL A 371 -6.82 5.66 -17.81
C VAL A 371 -5.55 5.34 -18.61
N LYS A 372 -4.39 5.67 -18.03
CA LYS A 372 -3.06 5.52 -18.64
C LYS A 372 -2.57 4.08 -18.71
N GLY A 373 -3.09 3.22 -17.85
CA GLY A 373 -2.70 1.82 -17.79
C GLY A 373 -3.50 1.06 -16.75
N LEU A 374 -3.52 -0.26 -16.92
CA LEU A 374 -4.12 -1.19 -15.99
C LEU A 374 -3.04 -2.11 -15.41
N ILE A 375 -3.10 -2.35 -14.10
CA ILE A 375 -2.22 -3.31 -13.42
C ILE A 375 -3.11 -4.35 -12.76
N HIS A 376 -3.09 -5.57 -13.28
CA HIS A 376 -3.76 -6.71 -12.68
C HIS A 376 -2.80 -7.43 -11.74
N THR A 377 -3.16 -7.53 -10.47
CA THR A 377 -2.42 -8.23 -9.42
C THR A 377 -3.40 -9.01 -8.53
N ARG A 378 -2.93 -9.53 -7.41
CA ARG A 378 -3.69 -10.30 -6.42
C ARG A 378 -3.17 -10.08 -5.01
N VAL A 379 -3.86 -10.67 -4.04
CA VAL A 379 -3.35 -10.77 -2.66
C VAL A 379 -1.96 -11.41 -2.63
N GLY A 380 -1.04 -10.80 -1.90
CA GLY A 380 0.39 -11.15 -1.84
C GLY A 380 0.88 -11.55 -0.47
N ASP A 381 2.12 -12.03 -0.41
CA ASP A 381 2.87 -12.29 0.83
C ASP A 381 3.51 -11.02 1.41
N GLY A 382 4.09 -11.15 2.60
CA GLY A 382 4.86 -10.08 3.24
C GLY A 382 6.26 -9.91 2.66
N PRO A 383 7.13 -9.07 3.26
CA PRO A 383 8.47 -8.80 2.75
C PRO A 383 9.30 -10.07 2.50
N ARG A 384 10.10 -10.06 1.42
CA ARG A 384 10.96 -11.17 1.00
C ARG A 384 12.43 -10.78 1.16
N VAL A 385 13.23 -11.64 1.80
CA VAL A 385 14.70 -11.52 1.76
C VAL A 385 15.19 -12.06 0.42
N LEU A 386 15.99 -11.26 -0.28
CA LEU A 386 16.47 -11.57 -1.63
C LEU A 386 17.92 -12.07 -1.62
N GLY A 387 18.33 -12.68 -2.73
CA GLY A 387 19.70 -13.17 -2.89
C GLY A 387 20.71 -12.05 -3.07
N ALA A 388 22.00 -12.38 -2.95
CA ALA A 388 23.09 -11.40 -3.14
C ALA A 388 23.12 -10.78 -4.56
N GLY A 389 22.60 -11.51 -5.57
CA GLY A 389 22.49 -11.03 -6.95
C GLY A 389 21.57 -9.82 -7.11
N ASP A 390 20.52 -9.75 -6.29
CA ASP A 390 19.49 -8.69 -6.32
C ASP A 390 19.94 -7.39 -5.64
N GLY A 391 21.15 -7.37 -5.06
CA GLY A 391 21.68 -6.22 -4.35
C GLY A 391 21.81 -4.96 -5.22
N LEU A 392 21.33 -3.83 -4.71
CA LEU A 392 21.37 -2.53 -5.38
C LEU A 392 22.68 -1.76 -5.13
N LEU A 393 23.52 -2.24 -4.21
CA LEU A 393 24.83 -1.65 -3.91
C LEU A 393 25.96 -2.47 -4.55
N GLY A 394 26.99 -1.76 -5.03
CA GLY A 394 28.24 -2.30 -5.56
C GLY A 394 29.22 -2.73 -4.46
N ALA A 395 30.39 -3.21 -4.89
CA ALA A 395 31.46 -3.62 -3.98
C ALA A 395 32.02 -2.45 -3.14
N ASP A 396 31.94 -1.23 -3.67
CA ASP A 396 32.29 0.04 -3.02
C ASP A 396 31.20 0.54 -2.04
N GLY A 397 30.03 -0.10 -2.01
CA GLY A 397 28.92 0.30 -1.17
C GLY A 397 28.15 1.52 -1.70
N LEU A 398 28.35 1.89 -2.96
CA LEU A 398 27.55 2.89 -3.67
C LEU A 398 26.50 2.19 -4.55
N PRO A 399 25.45 2.90 -5.01
CA PRO A 399 24.49 2.33 -5.95
C PRO A 399 25.19 1.74 -7.18
N ARG A 400 24.74 0.58 -7.64
CA ARG A 400 25.19 0.03 -8.93
C ARG A 400 24.76 0.99 -10.04
N ALA A 401 25.61 1.16 -11.05
CA ALA A 401 25.19 1.78 -12.29
C ALA A 401 24.14 0.87 -12.94
N ASP A 402 22.99 1.44 -13.31
CA ASP A 402 21.89 0.75 -13.96
C ASP A 402 22.27 0.22 -15.36
#